data_AF-A0A432Q3M4-F1
#
_entry.id   AF-A0A432Q3M4-F1
#
_cell.length_a   1.000
_cell.length_b   1.000
_cell.length_c   1.000
_cell.angle_alpha   90.00
_cell.angle_beta   90.00
_cell.angle_gamma   90.00
#
_symmetry.space_group_name_H-M   'P 1'
#
loop_
_entity.id
_entity.type
_entity.pdbx_description
1 polymer ?
#
loop_
_entity_poly.entity_id
_entity_poly.type
_entity_poly.pdbx_seq_one_letter_code
_entity_poly.pdbx_strand_id
1 'polypeptide(L)'
;DETHLPSKAKVSKPLPFWIYLLPLPLLVIIGLKLRKKKTLNIDYIPPPVWLPRDDVRIDVSGEGIVKISVDGKNVGSGENKYTYTSRPDIGEHEFVAEVLNEKGKVMEREKIVFFVLPFWRALAKIFEDVVEFCEKRTGRNMKDATVREILSALEVNTELREEILSFFEPNRYGDREDGSREDLIRFYRLCRKIIKKEVKTKVGVLKFTLRGVRNVD
;
A
#
# COMPACT_ATOMS: atom_id res chain seq x y z
N ASP A 1 13.23 76.83 -20.93
CA ASP A 1 12.28 75.70 -20.93
C ASP A 1 12.26 75.01 -19.59
N GLU A 2 11.13 75.18 -18.93
CA GLU A 2 10.84 74.78 -17.55
C GLU A 2 10.61 73.27 -17.46
N THR A 3 11.38 72.61 -16.61
CA THR A 3 11.18 71.20 -16.22
C THR A 3 10.05 71.09 -15.21
N HIS A 4 8.84 70.82 -15.70
CA HIS A 4 7.71 70.41 -14.87
C HIS A 4 7.68 68.87 -14.75
N LEU A 5 8.07 68.34 -13.58
CA LEU A 5 7.77 66.96 -13.17
C LEU A 5 6.37 66.93 -12.53
N PRO A 6 5.39 66.17 -13.05
CA PRO A 6 4.08 66.12 -12.43
C PRO A 6 4.07 65.16 -11.23
N SER A 7 3.68 65.75 -10.08
CA SER A 7 2.77 65.21 -9.07
C SER A 7 2.97 63.79 -8.53
N LYS A 8 3.59 63.73 -7.35
CA LYS A 8 3.20 62.94 -6.16
C LYS A 8 2.11 61.87 -6.38
N ALA A 9 2.52 60.68 -6.80
CA ALA A 9 1.72 59.48 -6.59
C ALA A 9 1.67 59.18 -5.08
N LYS A 10 0.50 59.34 -4.45
CA LYS A 10 0.24 58.86 -3.09
C LYS A 10 0.30 57.33 -3.12
N VAL A 11 1.47 56.77 -2.83
CA VAL A 11 1.61 55.35 -2.56
C VAL A 11 0.79 55.06 -1.30
N SER A 12 -0.35 54.39 -1.47
CA SER A 12 -1.11 53.83 -0.35
C SER A 12 -0.15 52.98 0.47
N LYS A 13 0.03 53.30 1.76
CA LYS A 13 0.91 52.53 2.65
C LYS A 13 0.57 51.04 2.47
N PRO A 14 1.50 50.19 1.99
CA PRO A 14 1.22 48.77 1.87
C PRO A 14 0.87 48.27 3.27
N LEU A 15 -0.24 47.55 3.39
CA LEU A 15 -0.61 46.87 4.64
C LEU A 15 0.64 46.16 5.17
N PRO A 16 1.03 46.39 6.46
CA PRO A 16 2.25 45.83 6.99
C PRO A 16 2.25 44.31 6.78
N PHE A 17 3.34 43.76 6.25
CA PHE A 17 3.39 42.37 5.80
C PHE A 17 2.98 41.36 6.89
N TRP A 18 3.13 41.75 8.16
CA TRP A 18 2.67 41.03 9.36
C TRP A 18 1.17 40.70 9.36
N ILE A 19 0.32 41.49 8.68
CA ILE A 19 -1.12 41.18 8.56
C ILE A 19 -1.34 39.92 7.71
N TYR A 20 -0.48 39.69 6.70
CA TYR A 20 -0.51 38.46 5.91
C TYR A 20 0.07 37.25 6.65
N LEU A 21 0.73 37.47 7.81
CA LEU A 21 1.21 36.40 8.70
C LEU A 21 0.18 35.93 9.72
N LEU A 22 -0.88 36.70 10.01
CA LEU A 22 -1.97 36.30 10.91
C LEU A 22 -2.66 34.96 10.57
N PRO A 23 -2.87 34.57 9.29
CA PRO A 23 -3.47 33.28 8.98
C PRO A 23 -2.50 32.08 9.15
N LEU A 24 -1.18 32.30 9.21
CA LEU A 24 -0.20 31.21 9.35
C LEU A 24 -0.36 30.40 10.66
N PRO A 25 -0.44 30.99 11.87
CA PRO A 25 -0.67 30.22 13.08
C PRO A 25 -2.00 29.45 13.06
N LEU A 26 -3.04 30.02 12.42
CA LEU A 26 -4.32 29.34 12.25
C LEU A 26 -4.18 28.10 11.34
N LEU A 27 -3.47 28.24 10.21
CA LEU A 27 -3.16 27.13 9.30
C LEU A 27 -2.31 26.04 9.97
N VAL A 28 -1.36 26.42 10.83
CA VAL A 28 -0.54 25.47 11.61
C VAL A 28 -1.38 24.70 12.62
N ILE A 29 -2.28 25.36 13.35
CA ILE A 29 -3.18 24.71 14.32
C ILE A 29 -4.17 23.78 13.61
N ILE A 30 -4.72 24.21 12.48
CA ILE A 30 -5.61 23.38 11.65
C ILE A 30 -4.83 22.17 11.10
N GLY A 31 -3.61 22.38 10.61
CA GLY A 31 -2.73 21.31 10.13
C GLY A 31 -2.37 20.29 11.22
N LEU A 32 -2.13 20.75 12.45
CA LEU A 32 -1.87 19.90 13.61
C LEU A 32 -3.11 19.10 14.04
N LYS A 33 -4.30 19.71 14.04
CA LYS A 33 -5.56 19.02 14.35
C LYS A 33 -5.96 18.00 13.28
N LEU A 34 -5.63 18.24 12.02
CA LEU A 34 -5.87 17.31 10.91
C LEU A 34 -4.88 16.14 10.91
N ARG A 35 -3.66 16.34 11.43
CA ARG A 35 -2.71 15.27 11.76
C ARG A 35 -3.10 14.57 13.06
N LYS A 36 -4.34 14.09 13.17
CA LYS A 36 -4.62 13.03 14.15
C LYS A 36 -3.66 11.89 13.86
N LYS A 37 -2.75 11.60 14.81
CA LYS A 37 -1.91 10.41 14.73
C LYS A 37 -2.88 9.23 14.68
N LYS A 38 -2.81 8.42 13.63
CA LYS A 38 -3.45 7.10 13.65
C LYS A 38 -2.91 6.37 14.87
N THR A 39 -3.80 5.96 15.76
CA THR A 39 -3.44 5.17 16.94
C THR A 39 -3.61 3.68 16.68
N LEU A 40 -4.47 3.33 15.72
CA LEU A 40 -4.67 1.96 15.26
C LEU A 40 -3.56 1.51 14.29
N ASN A 41 -2.99 0.34 14.57
CA ASN A 41 -2.06 -0.37 13.70
C ASN A 41 -2.47 -1.84 13.58
N ILE A 42 -2.52 -2.35 12.36
CA ILE A 42 -2.79 -3.76 12.04
C ILE A 42 -1.52 -4.36 11.44
N ASP A 43 -0.89 -5.25 12.19
CA ASP A 43 0.34 -5.94 11.82
C ASP A 43 0.06 -7.41 11.45
N TYR A 44 0.56 -7.82 10.30
CA TYR A 44 0.57 -9.22 9.85
C TYR A 44 1.80 -9.45 8.97
N ILE A 45 2.20 -10.72 8.83
CA ILE A 45 3.28 -11.10 7.91
C ILE A 45 2.69 -11.16 6.50
N PRO A 46 3.08 -10.28 5.56
CA PRO A 46 2.54 -10.31 4.20
C PRO A 46 3.10 -11.51 3.42
N PRO A 47 2.36 -12.03 2.42
CA PRO A 47 1.12 -11.50 1.83
C PRO A 47 -0.13 -11.76 2.70
N PRO A 48 -1.23 -10.99 2.52
CA PRO A 48 -2.51 -11.21 3.23
C PRO A 48 -3.28 -12.42 2.66
N VAL A 49 -2.56 -13.53 2.41
CA VAL A 49 -3.07 -14.77 1.83
C VAL A 49 -2.51 -15.91 2.66
N TRP A 50 -3.37 -16.78 3.19
CA TRP A 50 -3.01 -17.95 4.01
C TRP A 50 -3.50 -19.24 3.37
N LEU A 51 -2.90 -20.36 3.77
CA LEU A 51 -3.39 -21.68 3.41
C LEU A 51 -4.46 -22.15 4.39
N PRO A 52 -5.39 -23.05 4.00
CA PRO A 52 -6.49 -23.49 4.87
C PRO A 52 -6.02 -24.22 6.14
N ARG A 53 -4.80 -24.77 6.10
CA ARG A 53 -4.17 -25.46 7.24
C ARG A 53 -3.41 -24.53 8.19
N ASP A 54 -3.16 -23.28 7.78
CA ASP A 54 -2.37 -22.33 8.55
C ASP A 54 -3.26 -21.55 9.51
N ASP A 55 -2.73 -21.21 10.68
CA ASP A 55 -3.38 -20.28 11.59
C ASP A 55 -3.20 -18.83 11.07
N VAL A 56 -4.32 -18.15 10.84
CA VAL A 56 -4.33 -16.72 10.49
C VAL A 56 -4.08 -15.93 11.75
N ARG A 57 -2.90 -15.28 11.81
CA ARG A 57 -2.50 -14.42 12.91
C ARG A 57 -2.42 -12.96 12.47
N ILE A 58 -3.23 -12.11 13.09
CA ILE A 58 -3.26 -10.66 12.86
C ILE A 58 -3.16 -9.97 14.22
N ASP A 59 -2.10 -9.19 14.39
CA ASP A 59 -1.85 -8.43 15.62
C ASP A 59 -2.38 -7.01 15.44
N VAL A 60 -3.26 -6.56 16.35
CA VAL A 60 -3.83 -5.22 16.31
C VAL A 60 -3.44 -4.46 17.57
N SER A 61 -2.95 -3.25 17.40
CA SER A 61 -2.65 -2.31 18.49
C SER A 61 -3.36 -0.99 18.29
N GLY A 62 -3.82 -0.36 19.37
CA GLY A 62 -4.61 0.87 19.36
C GLY A 62 -4.54 1.58 20.71
N GLU A 63 -4.86 2.86 20.78
CA GLU A 63 -5.01 3.57 22.07
C GLU A 63 -6.46 3.46 22.56
N GLY A 64 -6.73 2.62 23.57
CA GLY A 64 -8.08 2.38 24.11
C GLY A 64 -8.57 0.94 23.89
N ILE A 65 -9.89 0.73 23.85
CA ILE A 65 -10.45 -0.61 23.67
C ILE A 65 -10.45 -0.95 22.18
N VAL A 66 -9.63 -1.92 21.78
CA VAL A 66 -9.61 -2.47 20.43
C VAL A 66 -10.69 -3.54 20.32
N LYS A 67 -11.57 -3.41 19.35
CA LYS A 67 -12.61 -4.39 19.00
C LYS A 67 -12.32 -4.94 17.61
N ILE A 68 -12.42 -6.25 17.46
CA ILE A 68 -12.15 -6.93 16.19
C ILE A 68 -13.39 -7.66 15.72
N SER A 69 -13.66 -7.52 14.43
CA SER A 69 -14.69 -8.29 13.74
C SER A 69 -14.16 -8.90 12.46
N VAL A 70 -14.64 -10.10 12.15
CA VAL A 70 -14.35 -10.82 10.91
C VAL A 70 -15.67 -11.19 10.26
N ASP A 71 -15.84 -10.84 8.99
CA ASP A 71 -17.06 -11.05 8.21
C ASP A 71 -18.31 -10.52 8.93
N GLY A 72 -18.18 -9.34 9.54
CA GLY A 72 -19.24 -8.68 10.32
C GLY A 72 -19.53 -9.31 11.70
N LYS A 73 -18.89 -10.43 12.06
CA LYS A 73 -19.04 -11.07 13.38
C LYS A 73 -17.99 -10.53 14.34
N ASN A 74 -18.42 -10.15 15.55
CA ASN A 74 -17.50 -9.75 16.60
C ASN A 74 -16.72 -10.98 17.10
N VAL A 75 -15.38 -10.93 17.01
CA VAL A 75 -14.50 -12.01 17.47
C VAL A 75 -14.01 -11.75 18.88
N GLY A 76 -13.79 -10.49 19.24
CA GLY A 76 -13.34 -10.13 20.58
C GLY A 76 -12.90 -8.70 20.70
N SER A 77 -12.49 -8.33 21.91
CA SER A 77 -11.93 -7.03 22.22
C SER A 77 -10.82 -7.13 23.26
N GLY A 78 -9.88 -6.19 23.23
CA GLY A 78 -8.78 -6.09 24.19
C GLY A 78 -8.42 -4.64 24.47
N GLU A 79 -7.85 -4.37 25.63
CA GLU A 79 -7.33 -3.04 25.97
C GLU A 79 -5.95 -2.87 25.32
N ASN A 80 -5.82 -1.81 24.53
CA ASN A 80 -4.66 -1.38 23.74
C ASN A 80 -4.15 -2.37 22.67
N LYS A 81 -4.34 -3.67 22.85
CA LYS A 81 -3.88 -4.70 21.93
C LYS A 81 -4.84 -5.88 21.92
N TYR A 82 -4.98 -6.49 20.75
CA TYR A 82 -5.62 -7.78 20.59
C TYR A 82 -4.96 -8.57 19.47
N THR A 83 -4.72 -9.86 19.68
CA THR A 83 -4.19 -10.76 18.66
C THR A 83 -5.30 -11.69 18.20
N TYR A 84 -5.68 -11.58 16.93
CA TYR A 84 -6.57 -12.54 16.29
C TYR A 84 -5.78 -13.76 15.85
N THR A 85 -6.22 -14.95 16.28
CA THR A 85 -5.68 -16.24 15.84
C THR A 85 -6.85 -17.18 15.56
N SER A 86 -7.01 -17.63 14.33
CA SER A 86 -8.04 -18.62 13.96
C SER A 86 -7.72 -19.34 12.66
N ARG A 87 -8.54 -20.35 12.32
CA ARG A 87 -8.57 -21.00 11.01
C ARG A 87 -9.91 -20.73 10.34
N PRO A 88 -10.03 -19.62 9.58
CA PRO A 88 -11.22 -19.36 8.80
C PRO A 88 -11.37 -20.37 7.66
N ASP A 89 -12.61 -20.51 7.17
CA ASP A 89 -12.92 -21.34 6.01
C ASP A 89 -12.22 -20.83 4.74
N ILE A 90 -12.24 -21.62 3.66
CA ILE A 90 -11.69 -21.20 2.37
C ILE A 90 -12.54 -20.05 1.81
N GLY A 91 -11.91 -18.90 1.57
CA GLY A 91 -12.62 -17.73 1.03
C GLY A 91 -11.86 -16.42 1.15
N GLU A 92 -12.57 -15.36 0.79
CA GLU A 92 -12.21 -13.98 1.09
C GLU A 92 -12.85 -13.60 2.43
N HIS A 93 -12.06 -12.96 3.29
CA HIS A 93 -12.51 -12.52 4.61
C HIS A 93 -12.25 -11.05 4.82
N GLU A 94 -13.24 -10.38 5.40
CA GLU A 94 -13.13 -8.99 5.81
C GLU A 94 -12.74 -8.93 7.28
N PHE A 95 -11.54 -8.43 7.56
CA PHE A 95 -11.09 -8.13 8.92
C PHE A 95 -11.22 -6.65 9.21
N VAL A 96 -11.94 -6.33 10.28
CA VAL A 96 -12.18 -4.96 10.72
C VAL A 96 -11.71 -4.81 12.15
N ALA A 97 -10.82 -3.85 12.38
CA ALA A 97 -10.43 -3.40 13.70
C ALA A 97 -11.00 -2.01 13.98
N GLU A 98 -11.55 -1.83 15.18
CA GLU A 98 -12.12 -0.58 15.67
C GLU A 98 -11.50 -0.22 17.02
N VAL A 99 -11.14 1.04 17.21
CA VAL A 99 -10.75 1.58 18.53
C VAL A 99 -11.94 2.31 19.11
N LEU A 100 -12.35 1.94 20.33
CA LEU A 100 -13.45 2.56 21.06
C LEU A 100 -12.91 3.47 22.16
N ASN A 101 -13.58 4.61 22.38
CA ASN A 101 -13.35 5.43 23.56
C ASN A 101 -14.08 4.88 24.80
N GLU A 102 -13.85 5.49 25.96
CA GLU A 102 -14.48 5.15 27.24
C GLU A 102 -16.03 5.14 27.20
N LYS A 103 -16.63 5.88 26.26
CA LYS A 103 -18.08 5.93 26.05
C LYS A 103 -18.59 4.92 25.02
N GLY A 104 -17.73 4.01 24.56
CA GLY A 104 -18.05 2.99 23.55
C GLY A 104 -18.21 3.52 22.13
N LYS A 105 -17.81 4.76 21.82
CA LYS A 105 -17.87 5.30 20.45
C LYS A 105 -16.60 4.93 19.69
N VAL A 106 -16.78 4.53 18.43
CA VAL A 106 -15.69 4.26 17.48
C VAL A 106 -14.92 5.55 17.20
N MET A 107 -13.64 5.54 17.53
CA MET A 107 -12.68 6.63 17.31
C MET A 107 -11.92 6.44 16.00
N GLU A 108 -11.47 5.21 15.75
CA GLU A 108 -10.75 4.81 14.54
C GLU A 108 -11.26 3.45 14.07
N ARG A 109 -11.26 3.25 12.75
CA ARG A 109 -11.65 1.99 12.12
C ARG A 109 -10.71 1.74 10.95
N GLU A 110 -10.14 0.55 10.91
CA GLU A 110 -9.30 0.09 9.80
C GLU A 110 -9.77 -1.29 9.34
N LYS A 111 -9.72 -1.49 8.02
CA LYS A 111 -10.19 -2.70 7.36
C LYS A 111 -9.04 -3.27 6.55
N ILE A 112 -8.83 -4.57 6.67
CA ILE A 112 -7.98 -5.35 5.76
C ILE A 112 -8.82 -6.48 5.17
N VAL A 113 -8.56 -6.80 3.92
CA VAL A 113 -9.12 -7.99 3.28
C VAL A 113 -8.01 -9.02 3.21
N PHE A 114 -8.30 -10.23 3.64
CA PHE A 114 -7.37 -11.34 3.53
C PHE A 114 -8.04 -12.55 2.90
N PHE A 115 -7.22 -13.47 2.38
CA PHE A 115 -7.69 -14.63 1.64
C PHE A 115 -7.18 -15.91 2.29
N VAL A 116 -8.05 -16.90 2.42
CA VAL A 116 -7.68 -18.29 2.75
C VAL A 116 -7.94 -19.12 1.51
N LEU A 117 -6.87 -19.55 0.85
CA LEU A 117 -6.96 -20.17 -0.48
C LEU A 117 -6.04 -21.40 -0.57
N PRO A 118 -6.44 -22.44 -1.35
CA PRO A 118 -5.52 -23.49 -1.76
C PRO A 118 -4.26 -22.90 -2.42
N PHE A 119 -3.13 -23.60 -2.30
CA PHE A 119 -1.81 -23.06 -2.68
C PHE A 119 -1.76 -22.48 -4.09
N TRP A 120 -2.33 -23.17 -5.09
CA TRP A 120 -2.33 -22.69 -6.47
C TRP A 120 -3.09 -21.35 -6.61
N ARG A 121 -4.26 -21.23 -5.97
CA ARG A 121 -5.07 -20.00 -5.99
C ARG A 121 -4.38 -18.89 -5.22
N ALA A 122 -3.68 -19.23 -4.14
CA ALA A 122 -2.89 -18.28 -3.37
C ALA A 122 -1.75 -17.68 -4.21
N LEU A 123 -1.03 -18.50 -5.00
CA LEU A 123 -0.01 -18.02 -5.93
C LEU A 123 -0.60 -17.09 -6.99
N ALA A 124 -1.71 -17.49 -7.62
CA ALA A 124 -2.41 -16.65 -8.59
C ALA A 124 -2.82 -15.30 -7.97
N LYS A 125 -3.39 -15.33 -6.76
CA LYS A 125 -3.80 -14.13 -6.03
C LYS A 125 -2.64 -13.19 -5.73
N ILE A 126 -1.49 -13.72 -5.34
CA ILE A 126 -0.27 -12.92 -5.12
C ILE A 126 0.26 -12.34 -6.44
N PHE A 127 0.12 -13.08 -7.53
CA PHE A 127 0.60 -12.66 -8.85
C PHE A 127 -0.30 -11.61 -9.52
N GLU A 128 -1.56 -11.46 -9.10
CA GLU A 128 -2.46 -10.39 -9.56
C GLU A 128 -1.82 -9.01 -9.44
N ASP A 129 -1.10 -8.73 -8.34
CA ASP A 129 -0.36 -7.46 -8.17
C ASP A 129 0.65 -7.21 -9.30
N VAL A 130 1.29 -8.26 -9.82
CA VAL A 130 2.25 -8.19 -10.92
C VAL A 130 1.53 -8.00 -12.24
N VAL A 131 0.39 -8.67 -12.43
CA VAL A 131 -0.47 -8.51 -13.61
C VAL A 131 -0.96 -7.07 -13.70
N GLU A 132 -1.56 -6.54 -12.64
CA GLU A 132 -2.07 -5.16 -12.58
C GLU A 132 -0.94 -4.16 -12.84
N PHE A 133 0.26 -4.41 -12.30
CA PHE A 133 1.43 -3.59 -12.58
C PHE A 133 1.85 -3.65 -14.07
N CYS A 134 1.81 -4.84 -14.68
CA CYS A 134 2.10 -5.03 -16.10
C CYS A 134 1.09 -4.32 -17.00
N GLU A 135 -0.22 -4.42 -16.70
CA GLU A 135 -1.28 -3.74 -17.44
C GLU A 135 -1.12 -2.23 -17.37
N LYS A 136 -0.85 -1.67 -16.17
CA LYS A 136 -0.56 -0.24 -15.99
C LYS A 136 0.67 0.22 -16.76
N ARG A 137 1.68 -0.64 -16.93
CA ARG A 137 2.91 -0.29 -17.64
C ARG A 137 2.76 -0.37 -19.16
N THR A 138 2.15 -1.44 -19.64
CA THR A 138 2.08 -1.76 -21.08
C THR A 138 0.84 -1.14 -21.75
N GLY A 139 -0.17 -0.75 -20.97
CA GLY A 139 -1.46 -0.30 -21.48
C GLY A 139 -2.27 -1.41 -22.16
N ARG A 140 -1.84 -2.67 -22.01
CA ARG A 140 -2.50 -3.84 -22.59
C ARG A 140 -3.26 -4.59 -21.50
N ASN A 141 -4.38 -5.19 -21.88
CA ASN A 141 -5.10 -6.13 -21.04
C ASN A 141 -4.35 -7.48 -21.04
N MET A 142 -4.06 -8.01 -19.85
CA MET A 142 -3.27 -9.22 -19.65
C MET A 142 -4.09 -10.38 -19.07
N LYS A 143 -5.44 -10.30 -19.10
CA LYS A 143 -6.33 -11.33 -18.53
C LYS A 143 -6.06 -12.74 -19.04
N ASP A 144 -5.76 -12.89 -20.33
CA ASP A 144 -5.51 -14.19 -20.98
C ASP A 144 -4.02 -14.50 -21.15
N ALA A 145 -3.14 -13.61 -20.67
CA ALA A 145 -1.71 -13.78 -20.81
C ALA A 145 -1.19 -14.83 -19.81
N THR A 146 -0.31 -15.70 -20.30
CA THR A 146 0.41 -16.64 -19.45
C THR A 146 1.40 -15.91 -18.55
N VAL A 147 1.75 -16.52 -17.40
CA VAL A 147 2.80 -16.01 -16.51
C VAL A 147 4.09 -15.71 -17.28
N ARG A 148 4.44 -16.58 -18.24
CA ARG A 148 5.64 -16.43 -19.08
C ARG A 148 5.58 -15.20 -19.98
N GLU A 149 4.41 -14.90 -20.57
CA GLU A 149 4.19 -13.71 -21.38
C GLU A 149 4.22 -12.43 -20.54
N ILE A 150 3.58 -12.44 -19.36
CA ILE A 150 3.59 -11.30 -18.43
C ILE A 150 5.01 -10.96 -17.99
N LEU A 151 5.79 -11.97 -17.58
CA LEU A 151 7.20 -11.77 -17.19
C LEU A 151 8.08 -11.32 -18.36
N SER A 152 7.78 -11.78 -19.59
CA SER A 152 8.48 -11.34 -20.80
C SER A 152 8.15 -9.88 -21.14
N ALA A 153 6.88 -9.48 -21.02
CA ALA A 153 6.43 -8.10 -21.26
C ALA A 153 7.03 -7.10 -20.26
N LEU A 154 7.38 -7.57 -19.06
CA LEU A 154 8.09 -6.77 -18.05
C LEU A 154 9.61 -6.78 -18.21
N GLU A 155 10.16 -7.54 -19.17
CA GLU A 155 11.61 -7.69 -19.38
C GLU A 155 12.35 -8.16 -18.12
N VAL A 156 11.73 -9.08 -17.37
CA VAL A 156 12.32 -9.65 -16.15
C VAL A 156 13.57 -10.46 -16.50
N ASN A 157 14.64 -10.31 -15.71
CA ASN A 157 15.88 -11.06 -15.93
C ASN A 157 15.64 -12.57 -15.86
N THR A 158 16.37 -13.33 -16.68
CA THR A 158 16.18 -14.77 -16.87
C THR A 158 16.18 -15.54 -15.54
N GLU A 159 17.12 -15.28 -14.65
CA GLU A 159 17.20 -15.95 -13.34
C GLU A 159 15.94 -15.76 -12.48
N LEU A 160 15.45 -14.52 -12.37
CA LEU A 160 14.25 -14.21 -11.57
C LEU A 160 12.99 -14.75 -12.22
N ARG A 161 12.95 -14.72 -13.55
CA ARG A 161 11.86 -15.31 -14.33
C ARG A 161 11.76 -16.82 -14.11
N GLU A 162 12.87 -17.55 -14.23
CA GLU A 162 12.90 -19.00 -13.98
C GLU A 162 12.57 -19.32 -12.51
N GLU A 163 13.05 -18.52 -11.55
CA GLU A 163 12.70 -18.71 -10.14
C GLU A 163 11.19 -18.56 -9.91
N ILE A 164 10.53 -17.58 -10.53
CA ILE A 164 9.07 -17.40 -10.44
C ILE A 164 8.32 -18.53 -11.14
N LEU A 165 8.76 -18.92 -12.34
CA LEU A 165 8.14 -20.02 -13.10
C LEU A 165 8.22 -21.35 -12.35
N SER A 166 9.27 -21.58 -11.56
CA SER A 166 9.43 -22.77 -10.71
C SER A 166 8.31 -22.96 -9.67
N PHE A 167 7.56 -21.91 -9.32
CA PHE A 167 6.38 -22.03 -8.47
C PHE A 167 5.12 -22.46 -9.23
N PHE A 168 5.07 -22.24 -10.55
CA PHE A 168 3.92 -22.56 -11.38
C PHE A 168 4.08 -23.89 -12.12
N GLU A 169 5.30 -24.25 -12.51
CA GLU A 169 5.57 -25.45 -13.33
C GLU A 169 5.22 -26.76 -12.60
N PRO A 170 5.63 -27.01 -11.33
CA PRO A 170 5.24 -28.21 -10.60
C PRO A 170 3.72 -28.32 -10.36
N ASN A 171 3.07 -27.17 -10.17
CA ASN A 171 1.61 -27.09 -9.98
C ASN A 171 0.84 -27.39 -11.27
N ARG A 172 1.45 -27.15 -12.44
CA ARG A 172 0.84 -27.45 -13.75
C ARG A 172 0.80 -28.95 -14.05
N TYR A 173 1.68 -29.74 -13.42
CA TYR A 173 1.77 -31.19 -13.62
C TYR A 173 1.18 -32.02 -12.47
N GLY A 174 0.61 -31.38 -11.44
CA GLY A 174 -0.02 -32.07 -10.31
C GLY A 174 0.97 -32.66 -9.29
N ASP A 175 2.27 -32.35 -9.42
CA ASP A 175 3.34 -32.92 -8.59
C ASP A 175 3.46 -32.24 -7.20
N ARG A 176 2.73 -31.14 -6.98
CA ARG A 176 2.76 -30.40 -5.72
C ARG A 176 1.38 -29.81 -5.40
N GLU A 177 0.57 -30.53 -4.62
CA GLU A 177 -0.66 -29.94 -4.05
C GLU A 177 -0.38 -29.13 -2.77
N ASP A 178 0.77 -29.39 -2.13
CA ASP A 178 1.13 -28.87 -0.82
C ASP A 178 2.32 -27.91 -0.86
N GLY A 179 2.04 -26.62 -1.04
CA GLY A 179 3.01 -25.55 -0.76
C GLY A 179 2.93 -25.07 0.69
N SER A 180 3.99 -24.43 1.18
CA SER A 180 4.06 -23.92 2.56
C SER A 180 3.76 -22.42 2.66
N ARG A 181 3.54 -21.92 3.88
CA ARG A 181 3.43 -20.48 4.14
C ARG A 181 4.72 -19.75 3.75
N GLU A 182 5.86 -20.38 3.99
CA GLU A 182 7.20 -19.91 3.63
C GLU A 182 7.33 -19.75 2.12
N ASP A 183 6.78 -20.70 1.34
CA ASP A 183 6.76 -20.62 -0.13
C ASP A 183 5.93 -19.42 -0.61
N LEU A 184 4.75 -19.18 -0.03
CA LEU A 184 3.93 -18.00 -0.35
C LEU A 184 4.65 -16.69 -0.01
N ILE A 185 5.31 -16.62 1.15
CA ILE A 185 6.11 -15.44 1.56
C ILE A 185 7.29 -15.23 0.60
N ARG A 186 7.99 -16.30 0.22
CA ARG A 186 9.10 -16.24 -0.74
C ARG A 186 8.60 -15.75 -2.09
N PHE A 187 7.53 -16.34 -2.62
CA PHE A 187 6.93 -15.95 -3.89
C PHE A 187 6.50 -14.48 -3.90
N TYR A 188 5.84 -14.02 -2.83
CA TYR A 188 5.46 -12.62 -2.66
C TYR A 188 6.67 -11.68 -2.68
N ARG A 189 7.78 -12.06 -2.03
CA ARG A 189 9.02 -11.27 -2.07
C ARG A 189 9.59 -11.18 -3.49
N LEU A 190 9.52 -12.25 -4.28
CA LEU A 190 9.96 -12.24 -5.68
C LEU A 190 9.09 -11.30 -6.52
N CYS A 191 7.76 -11.39 -6.39
CA CYS A 191 6.82 -10.49 -7.06
C CYS A 191 7.08 -9.02 -6.70
N ARG A 192 7.34 -8.73 -5.41
CA ARG A 192 7.70 -7.39 -4.95
C ARG A 192 9.04 -6.90 -5.48
N LYS A 193 10.02 -7.79 -5.75
CA LYS A 193 11.28 -7.40 -6.38
C LYS A 193 11.04 -6.88 -7.79
N ILE A 194 10.16 -7.51 -8.59
CA ILE A 194 9.78 -7.04 -9.93
C ILE A 194 9.21 -5.62 -9.83
N ILE A 195 8.18 -5.46 -9.00
CA ILE A 195 7.48 -4.17 -8.84
C ILE A 195 8.45 -3.07 -8.34
N LYS A 196 9.32 -3.36 -7.36
CA LYS A 196 10.26 -2.37 -6.81
C LYS A 196 11.41 -2.01 -7.74
N LYS A 197 11.98 -2.98 -8.46
CA LYS A 197 13.15 -2.78 -9.33
C LYS A 197 12.84 -1.74 -10.41
N GLU A 198 11.63 -1.76 -10.93
CA GLU A 198 11.20 -0.84 -11.98
C GLU A 198 10.80 0.55 -11.51
N VAL A 199 10.20 0.68 -10.31
CA VAL A 199 9.93 1.99 -9.71
C VAL A 199 11.24 2.77 -9.55
N LYS A 200 12.33 2.09 -9.17
CA LYS A 200 13.66 2.72 -9.12
C LYS A 200 14.18 3.13 -10.50
N THR A 201 13.93 2.32 -11.54
CA THR A 201 14.30 2.69 -12.91
C THR A 201 13.57 3.95 -13.38
N LYS A 202 12.26 4.07 -13.14
CA LYS A 202 11.49 5.28 -13.48
C LYS A 202 11.94 6.53 -12.71
N VAL A 203 12.17 6.42 -11.40
CA VAL A 203 12.66 7.55 -10.58
C VAL A 203 14.09 7.93 -10.97
N GLY A 204 14.92 6.95 -11.33
CA GLY A 204 16.27 7.17 -11.87
C GLY A 204 16.24 7.88 -13.22
N VAL A 205 15.37 7.45 -14.14
CA VAL A 205 15.17 8.09 -15.44
C VAL A 205 14.65 9.52 -15.27
N LEU A 206 13.61 9.76 -14.45
CA LEU A 206 13.11 11.13 -14.17
C LEU A 206 14.17 12.04 -13.52
N LYS A 207 15.02 11.51 -12.62
CA LYS A 207 16.15 12.27 -12.06
C LYS A 207 17.22 12.57 -13.09
N PHE A 208 17.43 11.71 -14.08
CA PHE A 208 18.35 11.95 -15.19
C PHE A 208 17.79 12.97 -16.18
N THR A 209 16.49 12.91 -16.51
CA THR A 209 15.86 13.90 -17.39
C THR A 209 15.86 15.29 -16.76
N LEU A 210 15.60 15.41 -15.45
CA LEU A 210 15.64 16.69 -14.74
C LEU A 210 17.07 17.24 -14.52
N ARG A 211 18.12 16.40 -14.57
CA ARG A 211 19.52 16.87 -14.59
C ARG A 211 20.03 17.20 -15.99
N GLY A 212 19.43 16.64 -17.04
CA GLY A 212 19.79 16.91 -18.44
C GLY A 212 19.27 18.23 -19.00
N VAL A 213 18.31 18.90 -18.34
CA VAL A 213 17.71 20.17 -18.80
C VAL A 213 18.40 21.42 -18.20
N ARG A 214 19.62 21.28 -17.64
CA ARG A 214 20.38 22.40 -17.06
C ARG A 214 21.67 22.78 -17.77
N ASN A 215 21.94 22.25 -18.97
CA ASN A 215 23.06 22.70 -19.79
C ASN A 215 22.72 22.58 -21.27
N VAL A 216 21.92 23.52 -21.78
CA VAL A 216 22.05 24.06 -23.14
C VAL A 216 21.60 25.52 -23.05
N ASP A 217 22.57 26.41 -23.29
CA ASP A 217 22.56 27.87 -23.49
C ASP A 217 22.19 28.81 -22.33
#